data_AF-Q5DC55-F1
#
_entry.id   AF-Q5DC55-F1
#
_cell.length_a   1.000
_cell.length_b   1.000
_cell.length_c   1.000
_cell.angle_alpha   90.00
_cell.angle_beta   90.00
_cell.angle_gamma   90.00
#
_symmetry.space_group_name_H-M   'P 1'
#
loop_
_entity.id
_entity.type
_entity.pdbx_description
1 polymer ?
#
loop_
_entity_poly.entity_id
_entity_poly.type
_entity_poly.pdbx_seq_one_letter_code
_entity_poly.pdbx_strand_id
1 'polypeptide(L)'
;MASRFDAVQSRVQTALTMNQVVKNIDSVSNELKKATDAMDLEKLEKIMSKFESQFEDLAVRSSTMENSMRSVFTSSSPEQEVNALIKQVTEENNLEVAHAIADAPMVSGTLSVNSSSSRDAEDDALTRRLAALRQ
;
A
#
# COMPACT_ATOMS: atom_id res chain seq x y z
N MET A 1 6.84 -18.73 -16.24
CA MET A 1 7.88 -19.12 -15.25
C MET A 1 8.91 -18.02 -15.02
N ALA A 2 9.32 -17.25 -16.05
CA ALA A 2 10.23 -16.10 -15.90
C ALA A 2 9.75 -15.03 -14.91
N SER A 3 8.44 -14.72 -14.87
CA SER A 3 7.88 -13.72 -13.94
C SER A 3 7.99 -14.09 -12.46
N ARG A 4 7.92 -15.40 -12.12
CA ARG A 4 8.10 -15.85 -10.74
C ARG A 4 9.57 -15.80 -10.31
N PHE A 5 10.48 -16.03 -11.24
CA PHE A 5 11.92 -15.90 -11.00
C PHE A 5 12.34 -14.43 -10.83
N ASP A 6 11.83 -13.54 -11.69
CA ASP A 6 12.05 -12.09 -11.58
C ASP A 6 11.45 -11.51 -10.30
N ALA A 7 10.25 -11.96 -9.89
CA ALA A 7 9.67 -11.57 -8.61
C ALA A 7 10.52 -12.01 -7.39
N VAL A 8 11.14 -13.19 -7.45
CA VAL A 8 12.07 -13.66 -6.40
C VAL A 8 13.37 -12.86 -6.43
N GLN A 9 13.93 -12.57 -7.60
CA GLN A 9 15.11 -11.72 -7.74
C GLN A 9 14.86 -10.32 -7.17
N SER A 10 13.72 -9.71 -7.48
CA SER A 10 13.32 -8.40 -6.96
C SER A 10 13.17 -8.39 -5.43
N ARG A 11 12.61 -9.47 -4.86
CA ARG A 11 12.52 -9.66 -3.40
C ARG A 11 13.90 -9.83 -2.75
N VAL A 12 14.79 -10.61 -3.36
CA VAL A 12 16.16 -10.81 -2.86
C VAL A 12 16.96 -9.50 -2.94
N GLN A 13 16.86 -8.76 -4.03
CA GLN A 13 17.52 -7.46 -4.19
C GLN A 13 16.99 -6.44 -3.17
N THR A 14 15.68 -6.42 -2.95
CA THR A 14 15.06 -5.58 -1.91
C THR A 14 15.57 -5.95 -0.52
N ALA A 15 15.63 -7.25 -0.19
CA ALA A 15 16.14 -7.73 1.09
C ALA A 15 17.63 -7.40 1.29
N LEU A 16 18.44 -7.51 0.24
CA LEU A 16 19.86 -7.18 0.28
C LEU A 16 20.07 -5.68 0.48
N THR A 17 19.25 -4.86 -0.20
CA THR A 17 19.35 -3.41 -0.04
C THR A 17 18.81 -2.94 1.32
N MET A 18 17.74 -3.54 1.83
CA MET A 18 17.27 -3.28 3.20
C MET A 18 18.34 -3.63 4.24
N ASN A 19 19.02 -4.77 4.10
CA ASN A 19 20.13 -5.13 5.00
C ASN A 19 21.26 -4.09 4.97
N GLN A 20 21.57 -3.53 3.80
CA GLN A 20 22.57 -2.47 3.70
C GLN A 20 22.11 -1.18 4.38
N VAL A 21 20.83 -0.81 4.23
CA VAL A 21 20.24 0.36 4.90
C VAL A 21 20.27 0.17 6.42
N VAL A 22 19.91 -1.01 6.94
CA VAL A 22 19.95 -1.32 8.37
C VAL A 22 21.37 -1.17 8.93
N LYS A 23 22.39 -1.68 8.23
CA LYS A 23 23.79 -1.51 8.64
C LYS A 23 24.23 -0.04 8.66
N ASN A 24 23.77 0.75 7.70
CA ASN A 24 24.09 2.17 7.65
C ASN A 24 23.42 2.93 8.80
N ILE A 25 22.16 2.62 9.12
CA ILE A 25 21.43 3.19 10.26
C ILE A 25 22.12 2.82 11.58
N ASP A 26 22.57 1.58 11.72
CA ASP A 26 23.30 1.13 12.92
C ASP A 26 24.63 1.89 13.10
N SER A 27 25.38 2.10 12.01
CA SER A 27 26.61 2.91 12.05
C SER A 27 26.33 4.37 12.43
N VAL A 28 25.30 4.99 11.84
CA VAL A 28 24.94 6.38 12.13
C VAL A 28 24.39 6.54 13.55
N SER A 29 23.62 5.57 14.06
CA SER A 29 23.13 5.56 15.44
C SER A 29 24.28 5.47 16.46
N ASN A 30 25.30 4.66 16.16
CA ASN A 30 26.51 4.57 16.97
C ASN A 30 27.35 5.87 16.94
N GLU A 31 27.42 6.54 15.79
CA GLU A 31 28.03 7.87 15.66
C GLU A 31 27.26 8.93 16.44
N LEU A 32 25.91 8.91 16.39
CA LEU A 32 25.05 9.81 17.14
C LEU A 32 25.26 9.63 18.64
N LYS A 33 25.27 8.39 19.13
CA LYS A 33 25.53 8.09 20.54
C LYS A 33 26.87 8.68 21.00
N LYS A 34 27.93 8.51 20.21
CA LYS A 34 29.24 9.11 20.51
C LYS A 34 29.24 10.64 20.49
N ALA A 35 28.46 11.27 19.60
CA ALA A 35 28.32 12.73 19.53
C ALA A 35 27.51 13.29 20.71
N THR A 36 26.45 12.59 21.12
CA THR A 36 25.63 12.92 22.29
C THR A 36 26.42 12.76 23.59
N ASP A 37 27.20 11.69 23.73
CA ASP A 37 28.09 11.48 24.88
C ASP A 37 29.23 12.53 24.94
N ALA A 38 29.63 13.07 23.78
CA ALA A 38 30.64 14.13 23.68
C ALA A 38 30.08 15.56 23.88
N MET A 39 28.76 15.73 24.07
CA MET A 39 28.09 17.05 24.12
C MET A 39 28.47 17.98 22.95
N ASP A 40 28.69 17.41 21.77
CA ASP A 40 29.02 18.17 20.56
C ASP A 40 27.73 18.41 19.75
N LEU A 41 27.04 19.52 20.08
CA LEU A 41 25.79 19.94 19.45
C LEU A 41 25.91 20.11 17.93
N GLU A 42 27.10 20.48 17.44
CA GLU A 42 27.37 20.66 16.01
C GLU A 42 27.42 19.31 15.28
N LYS A 43 27.94 18.26 15.94
CA LYS A 43 27.83 16.88 15.42
C LYS A 43 26.41 16.33 15.50
N LEU A 44 25.65 16.65 16.55
CA LEU A 44 24.26 16.23 16.67
C LEU A 44 23.38 16.85 15.58
N GLU A 45 23.55 18.13 15.28
CA GLU A 45 22.87 18.82 14.17
C GLU A 45 23.22 18.18 12.82
N LYS A 46 24.52 17.90 12.58
CA LYS A 46 24.99 17.26 11.35
C LYS A 46 24.43 15.85 11.17
N ILE A 47 24.25 15.11 12.27
CA ILE A 47 23.67 13.77 12.24
C ILE A 47 22.14 13.83 12.08
N MET A 48 21.46 14.81 12.67
CA MET A 48 20.03 15.02 12.45
C MET A 48 19.72 15.40 11.00
N SER A 49 20.52 16.28 10.40
CA SER A 49 20.38 16.61 8.97
C SER A 49 20.63 15.39 8.07
N LYS A 50 21.58 14.52 8.44
CA LYS A 50 21.82 13.25 7.74
C LYS A 50 20.69 12.23 7.97
N PHE A 51 20.07 12.21 9.15
CA PHE A 51 18.91 11.38 9.46
C PHE A 51 17.68 11.83 8.65
N GLU A 52 17.44 13.12 8.54
CA GLU A 52 16.35 13.70 7.74
C GLU A 52 16.51 13.35 6.25
N SER A 53 17.70 13.54 5.69
CA SER A 53 18.00 13.12 4.31
C SER A 53 17.82 11.61 4.11
N GLN A 54 18.27 10.76 5.05
CA GLN A 54 18.06 9.32 4.94
C GLN A 54 16.58 8.92 5.05
N PHE A 55 15.80 9.63 5.86
CA PHE A 55 14.38 9.37 6.03
C PHE A 55 13.58 9.82 4.80
N GLU A 56 13.93 10.95 4.20
CA GLU A 56 13.35 11.43 2.94
C GLU A 56 13.65 10.46 1.79
N ASP A 57 14.90 10.02 1.66
CA ASP A 57 15.28 9.00 0.67
C ASP A 57 14.52 7.68 0.88
N LEU A 58 14.32 7.27 2.13
CA LEU A 58 13.54 6.10 2.46
C LEU A 58 12.07 6.26 2.07
N ALA A 59 11.48 7.44 2.30
CA ALA A 59 10.10 7.75 1.93
C ALA A 59 9.92 7.75 0.41
N VAL A 60 10.82 8.41 -0.34
CA VAL A 60 10.79 8.44 -1.81
C VAL A 60 10.97 7.04 -2.38
N ARG A 61 11.90 6.26 -1.82
CA ARG A 61 12.14 4.88 -2.24
C ARG A 61 10.97 3.96 -1.90
N SER A 62 10.34 4.12 -0.74
CA SER A 62 9.14 3.36 -0.35
C SER A 62 7.98 3.69 -1.28
N SER A 63 7.74 4.97 -1.59
CA SER A 63 6.72 5.40 -2.54
C SER A 63 6.98 4.87 -3.96
N THR A 64 8.23 4.92 -4.43
CA THR A 64 8.61 4.37 -5.74
C THR A 64 8.46 2.85 -5.77
N MET A 65 8.82 2.18 -4.67
CA MET A 65 8.67 0.74 -4.51
C MET A 65 7.18 0.36 -4.46
N GLU A 66 6.35 1.10 -3.73
CA GLU A 66 4.91 0.89 -3.66
C GLU A 66 4.26 1.08 -5.03
N ASN A 67 4.61 2.14 -5.77
CA ASN A 67 4.12 2.36 -7.13
C ASN A 67 4.54 1.23 -8.09
N SER A 68 5.79 0.77 -7.98
CA SER A 68 6.30 -0.35 -8.78
C SER A 68 5.64 -1.68 -8.40
N MET A 69 5.47 -1.91 -7.10
CA MET A 69 4.76 -3.07 -6.56
C MET A 69 3.30 -3.05 -6.99
N ARG A 70 2.62 -1.89 -6.99
CA ARG A 70 1.23 -1.76 -7.44
C ARG A 70 1.09 -2.16 -8.90
N SER A 71 2.02 -1.74 -9.76
CA SER A 71 2.07 -2.17 -11.17
C SER A 71 2.28 -3.70 -11.32
N VAL A 72 3.17 -4.29 -10.53
CA VAL A 72 3.40 -5.74 -10.51
C VAL A 72 2.21 -6.51 -9.91
N PHE A 73 1.57 -5.97 -8.88
CA PHE A 73 0.40 -6.56 -8.21
C PHE A 73 -0.83 -6.50 -9.12
N THR A 74 -1.07 -5.40 -9.83
CA THR A 74 -2.14 -5.33 -10.84
C THR A 74 -2.02 -6.41 -11.92
N SER A 75 -0.80 -6.87 -12.23
CA SER A 75 -0.58 -7.96 -13.19
C SER A 75 -0.65 -9.37 -12.59
N SER A 76 -0.54 -9.52 -11.26
CA SER A 76 -0.47 -10.83 -10.58
C SER A 76 -1.66 -11.11 -9.66
N SER A 77 -2.47 -10.11 -9.35
CA SER A 77 -3.74 -10.18 -8.64
C SER A 77 -4.67 -9.13 -9.24
N PRO A 78 -5.45 -9.49 -10.27
CA PRO A 78 -6.43 -8.59 -10.86
C PRO A 78 -7.37 -8.05 -9.78
N GLU A 79 -7.68 -6.75 -9.80
CA GLU A 79 -8.55 -6.12 -8.80
C GLU A 79 -9.92 -6.83 -8.69
N GLN A 80 -10.43 -7.37 -9.80
CA GLN A 80 -11.67 -8.16 -9.82
C GLN A 80 -11.58 -9.44 -9.00
N GLU A 81 -10.45 -10.15 -9.02
CA GLU A 81 -10.25 -11.37 -8.23
C GLU A 81 -10.11 -11.06 -6.75
N VAL A 82 -9.45 -9.95 -6.40
CA VAL A 82 -9.35 -9.47 -5.01
C VAL A 82 -10.70 -9.01 -4.49
N ASN A 83 -11.48 -8.26 -5.30
CA ASN A 83 -12.82 -7.82 -4.93
C ASN A 83 -13.80 -9.00 -4.78
N ALA A 84 -13.69 -10.03 -5.63
CA ALA A 84 -14.47 -11.25 -5.49
C ALA A 84 -14.11 -12.03 -4.22
N LEU A 85 -12.82 -12.11 -3.88
CA LEU A 85 -12.37 -12.76 -2.65
C LEU A 85 -12.78 -11.97 -1.40
N ILE A 86 -12.68 -10.64 -1.44
CA ILE A 86 -13.19 -9.78 -0.36
C ILE A 86 -14.67 -10.05 -0.19
N LYS A 87 -15.47 -10.05 -1.27
CA LYS A 87 -16.90 -10.35 -1.19
C LYS A 87 -17.17 -11.74 -0.60
N GLN A 88 -16.47 -12.78 -1.06
CA GLN A 88 -16.60 -14.14 -0.53
C GLN A 88 -16.25 -14.23 0.96
N VAL A 89 -15.13 -13.64 1.38
CA VAL A 89 -14.72 -13.62 2.80
C VAL A 89 -15.69 -12.81 3.65
N THR A 90 -16.25 -11.73 3.10
CA THR A 90 -17.22 -10.85 3.78
C THR A 90 -18.57 -11.56 3.95
N GLU A 91 -19.01 -12.33 2.95
CA GLU A 91 -20.18 -13.22 3.01
C GLU A 91 -19.95 -14.37 3.99
N GLU A 92 -18.79 -15.05 3.93
CA GLU A 92 -18.43 -16.15 4.84
C GLU A 92 -18.32 -15.71 6.31
N ASN A 93 -17.87 -14.47 6.56
CA ASN A 93 -17.76 -13.91 7.90
C ASN A 93 -18.98 -13.07 8.32
N ASN A 94 -20.07 -13.05 7.54
CA ASN A 94 -21.26 -12.23 7.75
C ASN A 94 -20.96 -10.74 8.05
N LEU A 95 -19.81 -10.23 7.58
CA LEU A 95 -19.38 -8.85 7.80
C LEU A 95 -20.24 -7.85 7.02
N GLU A 96 -20.92 -8.30 5.96
CA GLU A 96 -21.85 -7.47 5.19
C GLU A 96 -23.11 -7.16 6.00
N VAL A 97 -23.58 -8.12 6.82
CA VAL A 97 -24.73 -7.92 7.72
C VAL A 97 -24.34 -7.02 8.89
N ALA A 98 -23.13 -7.19 9.45
CA ALA A 98 -22.65 -6.33 10.53
C ALA A 98 -22.41 -4.89 10.08
N HIS A 99 -21.83 -4.68 8.89
CA HIS A 99 -21.61 -3.35 8.34
C HIS A 99 -22.90 -2.71 7.82
N ALA A 100 -23.82 -3.48 7.20
CA ALA A 100 -25.13 -2.97 6.80
C ALA A 100 -26.05 -2.68 8.00
N ILE A 101 -25.92 -3.40 9.13
CA ILE A 101 -26.65 -3.07 10.37
C ILE A 101 -26.00 -1.90 11.11
N ALA A 102 -24.67 -1.77 11.07
CA ALA A 102 -23.96 -0.63 11.67
C ALA A 102 -24.15 0.68 10.90
N ASP A 103 -24.38 0.60 9.58
CA ASP A 103 -24.53 1.76 8.68
C ASP A 103 -25.99 2.03 8.28
N ALA A 104 -26.94 1.15 8.63
CA ALA A 104 -28.37 1.41 8.42
C ALA A 104 -28.94 2.30 9.54
N PRO A 105 -29.55 3.47 9.22
CA PRO A 105 -30.42 4.14 10.17
C PRO A 105 -31.60 3.21 10.43
N MET A 106 -31.84 2.88 11.70
CA MET A 106 -32.99 2.09 12.12
C MET A 106 -34.29 2.73 11.60
N VAL A 107 -34.85 2.24 10.49
CA VAL A 107 -36.25 2.47 10.16
C VAL A 107 -36.86 1.25 9.50
N SER A 108 -37.91 0.80 10.15
CA SER A 108 -38.78 -0.32 9.82
C SER A 108 -39.46 -0.12 8.46
N GLY A 109 -39.45 -1.12 7.57
CA GLY A 109 -40.30 -1.12 6.38
C GLY A 109 -39.79 -1.94 5.20
N THR A 110 -40.34 -3.16 5.07
CA THR A 110 -40.60 -3.95 3.84
C THR A 110 -39.53 -4.04 2.74
N LEU A 111 -39.14 -5.29 2.46
CA LEU A 111 -38.23 -5.73 1.39
C LEU A 111 -38.44 -5.04 0.04
N SER A 112 -37.36 -4.51 -0.54
CA SER A 112 -37.18 -4.38 -1.99
C SER A 112 -35.76 -4.83 -2.35
N VAL A 113 -35.64 -6.09 -2.75
CA VAL A 113 -34.41 -6.68 -3.31
C VAL A 113 -34.29 -6.18 -4.74
N ASN A 114 -33.55 -5.09 -4.98
CA ASN A 114 -33.22 -4.68 -6.36
C ASN A 114 -32.03 -3.71 -6.50
N SER A 115 -30.94 -3.86 -5.72
CA SER A 115 -29.80 -2.93 -5.72
C SER A 115 -28.51 -3.45 -6.36
N SER A 116 -28.48 -4.64 -6.95
CA SER A 116 -27.28 -5.16 -7.63
C SER A 116 -27.11 -4.65 -9.07
N SER A 117 -28.18 -4.23 -9.76
CA SER A 117 -28.12 -3.82 -11.16
C SER A 117 -27.63 -2.39 -11.39
N SER A 118 -27.52 -1.55 -10.35
CA SER A 118 -27.11 -0.15 -10.50
C SER A 118 -25.59 0.03 -10.56
N ARG A 119 -24.81 -0.80 -9.83
CA ARG A 119 -23.35 -0.68 -9.79
C ARG A 119 -22.68 -1.12 -11.10
N ASP A 120 -23.10 -2.24 -11.69
CA ASP A 120 -22.57 -2.70 -12.98
C ASP A 120 -22.87 -1.70 -14.13
N ALA A 121 -24.04 -1.05 -14.08
CA ALA A 121 -24.42 -0.05 -15.06
C ALA A 121 -23.61 1.27 -14.93
N GLU A 122 -23.21 1.63 -13.72
CA GLU A 122 -22.36 2.79 -13.44
C GLU A 122 -20.92 2.57 -13.92
N ASP A 123 -20.37 1.37 -13.72
CA ASP A 123 -19.03 1.00 -14.17
C ASP A 123 -18.93 0.93 -15.71
N ASP A 124 -19.95 0.39 -16.38
CA ASP A 124 -20.03 0.40 -17.85
C ASP A 124 -20.17 1.82 -18.42
N ALA A 125 -20.91 2.69 -17.73
CA ALA A 125 -21.07 4.09 -18.12
C ALA A 125 -19.75 4.89 -17.96
N LEU A 126 -19.03 4.67 -16.86
CA LEU A 126 -17.71 5.27 -16.63
C LEU A 126 -16.69 4.79 -17.67
N THR A 127 -16.71 3.50 -18.00
CA THR A 127 -15.82 2.90 -19.01
C THR A 127 -16.06 3.50 -20.39
N ARG A 128 -17.32 3.69 -20.79
CA ARG A 128 -17.67 4.40 -22.03
C ARG A 128 -17.23 5.86 -22.02
N ARG A 129 -17.40 6.57 -20.91
CA ARG A 129 -17.02 7.98 -20.78
C ARG A 129 -15.51 8.17 -20.85
N LEU A 130 -14.74 7.27 -20.24
CA LEU A 130 -13.28 7.26 -20.31
C LEU A 130 -12.76 6.91 -21.72
N ALA A 131 -13.44 6.02 -22.45
CA ALA A 131 -13.11 5.72 -23.84
C ALA A 131 -13.37 6.91 -24.77
N ALA A 132 -14.47 7.64 -24.57
CA ALA A 132 -14.82 8.83 -25.35
C ALA A 132 -13.86 10.03 -25.11
N LEU A 133 -13.21 10.08 -23.94
CA LEU A 133 -12.19 11.08 -23.61
C LEU A 133 -10.78 10.75 -24.12
N ARG A 134 -10.58 9.53 -24.65
CA ARG A 134 -9.30 9.06 -25.21
C ARG A 134 -9.20 9.17 -26.73
N GLN A 135 -10.28 9.59 -27.41
CA GLN A 135 -10.28 10.03 -28.81
C GLN A 135 -10.16 11.54 -28.88
#